data_AF-A0A355DLB0-F1
#
_entry.id   AF-A0A355DLB0-F1
#
_cell.length_a   1.000
_cell.length_b   1.000
_cell.length_c   1.000
_cell.angle_alpha   90.00
_cell.angle_beta   90.00
_cell.angle_gamma   90.00
#
_symmetry.space_group_name_H-M   'P 1'
#
loop_
_entity.id
_entity.type
_entity.pdbx_description
1 polymer ?
#
loop_
_entity_poly.entity_id
_entity_poly.type
_entity_poly.pdbx_seq_one_letter_code
_entity_poly.pdbx_strand_id
1 'polypeptide(L)'
;MKLQDILKNDLKYGMDMIADDKELATQIQMLLINLKLLDPPADGSFGPVSIAALKQFQTLMKCNEPEYLGPVTAKELIETKPEELPTPPLKLGNDLASLIVKYMQSKGYQIFQGIRQYNIVYVEGMNADATLNSDQPNSFNDRRLVLQIIDGTPAIIGNWEATTEPGFHYTYRPMNPSVGAARIKFGQYKAWRVGAHGKDRHEALVQTGGPVIVHRDFNKDFKRTNDKLDTGYFGINQHWGYDLPQNNVYYASAGCLVGRTREGHRQFMKLIKQDQRYQANRDYVFYATIIPGDELIKREDAAAPQATLTLLKEGSSGPLVKRLQQALKDKGHNPGSIDGVYGLGTKAAVRAFQKANGLEPDGVVGQRTWKALGLN
;
A
#
# COMPACT_ATOMS: atom_id res chain seq x y z
N MET A 1 -19.59 35.58 4.94
CA MET A 1 -19.17 35.99 3.57
C MET A 1 -19.13 34.76 2.68
N LYS A 2 -19.50 34.84 1.39
CA LYS A 2 -19.32 33.70 0.47
C LYS A 2 -18.04 33.84 -0.34
N LEU A 3 -17.45 32.70 -0.71
CA LEU A 3 -16.26 32.70 -1.55
C LEU A 3 -16.51 33.37 -2.91
N GLN A 4 -17.73 33.26 -3.46
CA GLN A 4 -18.12 33.96 -4.70
C GLN A 4 -18.14 35.49 -4.55
N ASP A 5 -18.36 36.01 -3.34
CA ASP A 5 -18.40 37.45 -3.10
C ASP A 5 -16.99 38.06 -3.15
N ILE A 6 -15.98 37.29 -2.74
CA ILE A 6 -14.57 37.68 -2.86
C ILE A 6 -14.18 37.83 -4.33
N LEU A 7 -14.60 36.87 -5.16
CA LEU A 7 -14.37 36.90 -6.60
C LEU A 7 -15.09 38.06 -7.30
N LYS A 8 -16.38 38.28 -6.98
CA LYS A 8 -17.21 39.30 -7.65
C LYS A 8 -16.81 40.72 -7.31
N ASN A 9 -16.33 40.96 -6.09
CA ASN A 9 -16.10 42.30 -5.55
C ASN A 9 -14.60 42.63 -5.39
N ASP A 10 -13.70 41.83 -5.97
CA ASP A 10 -12.25 42.05 -5.92
C ASP A 10 -11.68 42.17 -4.48
N LEU A 11 -12.24 41.41 -3.54
CA LEU A 11 -11.89 41.51 -2.12
C LEU A 11 -10.63 40.72 -1.78
N LYS A 12 -9.96 41.11 -0.69
CA LYS A 12 -8.79 40.40 -0.16
C LYS A 12 -8.99 40.10 1.31
N TYR A 13 -8.98 38.81 1.66
CA TYR A 13 -9.21 38.35 3.02
C TYR A 13 -7.92 37.75 3.61
N GLY A 14 -7.32 38.43 4.58
CA GLY A 14 -6.25 37.86 5.40
C GLY A 14 -6.73 36.64 6.21
N MET A 15 -5.79 35.78 6.61
CA MET A 15 -6.10 34.52 7.28
C MET A 15 -6.89 34.70 8.58
N ASP A 16 -6.61 35.75 9.35
CA ASP A 16 -7.34 36.06 10.58
C ASP A 16 -8.81 36.43 10.29
N MET A 17 -9.06 37.20 9.22
CA MET A 17 -10.43 37.54 8.80
C MET A 17 -11.21 36.31 8.31
N ILE A 18 -10.52 35.33 7.70
CA ILE A 18 -11.14 34.05 7.35
C ILE A 18 -11.46 33.25 8.63
N ALA A 19 -10.56 33.24 9.61
CA ALA A 19 -10.77 32.55 10.88
C ALA A 19 -11.93 33.15 11.70
N ASP A 20 -12.15 34.46 11.60
CA ASP A 20 -13.26 35.14 12.25
C ASP A 20 -14.62 34.93 11.52
N ASP A 21 -14.61 34.51 10.25
CA ASP A 21 -15.82 34.19 9.48
C ASP A 21 -16.01 32.67 9.36
N LYS A 22 -16.74 32.09 10.32
CA LYS A 22 -17.01 30.65 10.38
C LYS A 22 -17.62 30.07 9.10
N GLU A 23 -18.49 30.82 8.43
CA GLU A 23 -19.17 30.35 7.21
C GLU A 23 -18.20 30.30 6.03
N LEU A 24 -17.37 31.34 5.88
CA LEU A 24 -16.32 31.38 4.86
C LEU A 24 -15.26 30.30 5.13
N ALA A 25 -14.81 30.17 6.38
CA ALA A 25 -13.87 29.14 6.80
C ALA A 25 -14.38 27.73 6.45
N THR A 26 -15.63 27.42 6.77
CA THR A 26 -16.24 26.12 6.47
C THR A 26 -16.28 25.86 4.96
N GLN A 27 -16.67 26.85 4.16
CA GLN A 27 -16.69 26.73 2.69
C GLN A 27 -15.30 26.41 2.13
N ILE A 28 -14.27 27.13 2.57
CA ILE A 28 -12.88 26.91 2.11
C ILE A 28 -12.40 25.51 2.54
N GLN A 29 -12.66 25.11 3.78
CA GLN A 29 -12.30 23.78 4.27
C GLN A 29 -12.98 22.68 3.44
N MET A 30 -14.27 22.81 3.10
CA MET A 30 -14.98 21.83 2.26
C MET A 30 -14.32 21.67 0.88
N LEU A 31 -13.92 22.77 0.25
CA LEU A 31 -13.22 22.75 -1.04
C LEU A 31 -11.85 22.09 -0.91
N LEU A 32 -11.05 22.46 0.09
CA LEU A 32 -9.74 21.85 0.36
C LEU A 32 -9.84 20.35 0.69
N ILE A 33 -10.90 19.93 1.38
CA ILE A 33 -11.19 18.51 1.65
C ILE A 33 -11.54 17.76 0.36
N ASN A 34 -12.36 18.36 -0.50
CA ASN A 34 -12.67 17.77 -1.82
C ASN A 34 -11.41 17.59 -2.66
N LEU A 35 -10.53 18.60 -2.64
CA LEU A 35 -9.21 18.64 -3.27
C LEU A 35 -8.17 17.73 -2.61
N LYS A 36 -8.51 17.03 -1.52
CA LYS A 36 -7.59 16.14 -0.76
C LYS A 36 -6.37 16.85 -0.15
N LEU A 37 -6.45 18.16 0.01
CA LEU A 37 -5.41 18.99 0.66
C LEU A 37 -5.67 19.20 2.15
N LEU A 38 -6.89 18.89 2.62
CA LEU A 38 -7.28 18.98 4.03
C LEU A 38 -8.08 17.72 4.44
N ASP A 39 -7.89 17.25 5.67
CA ASP A 39 -8.70 16.17 6.22
C ASP A 39 -10.03 16.69 6.79
N PRO A 40 -11.14 15.94 6.70
CA PRO A 40 -12.38 16.31 7.37
C PRO A 40 -12.24 16.31 8.91
N PRO A 41 -13.08 17.06 9.63
CA PRO A 41 -14.26 17.79 9.16
C PRO A 41 -13.98 19.24 8.70
N ALA A 42 -14.91 19.81 7.92
CA ALA A 42 -15.02 21.26 7.75
C ALA A 42 -15.84 21.82 8.91
N ASP A 43 -15.17 22.24 9.99
CA ASP A 43 -15.78 22.69 11.24
C ASP A 43 -15.87 24.22 11.39
N GLY A 44 -15.34 24.95 10.39
CA GLY A 44 -15.24 26.40 10.39
C GLY A 44 -14.13 26.96 11.29
N SER A 45 -13.32 26.10 11.91
CA SER A 45 -12.17 26.52 12.73
C SER A 45 -10.93 26.65 11.83
N PHE A 46 -10.67 27.86 11.35
CA PHE A 46 -9.60 28.11 10.37
C PHE A 46 -8.22 28.30 11.01
N GLY A 47 -7.72 27.24 11.66
CA GLY A 47 -6.43 27.25 12.35
C GLY A 47 -5.22 26.97 11.45
N PRO A 48 -4.04 26.70 12.05
CA PRO A 48 -2.79 26.45 11.32
C PRO A 48 -2.87 25.35 10.25
N VAL A 49 -3.71 24.33 10.46
CA VAL A 49 -3.92 23.22 9.51
C VAL A 49 -4.63 23.71 8.24
N SER A 50 -5.72 24.47 8.40
CA SER A 50 -6.47 25.03 7.28
C SER A 50 -5.64 26.08 6.53
N ILE A 51 -4.88 26.91 7.27
CA ILE A 51 -3.96 27.88 6.68
C ILE A 51 -2.87 27.17 5.85
N ALA A 52 -2.26 26.12 6.39
CA ALA A 52 -1.24 25.34 5.68
C ALA A 52 -1.81 24.70 4.41
N ALA A 53 -3.01 24.13 4.47
CA ALA A 53 -3.68 23.54 3.31
C ALA A 53 -4.03 24.59 2.24
N LEU A 54 -4.50 25.78 2.63
CA LEU A 54 -4.75 26.89 1.71
C LEU A 54 -3.46 27.39 1.06
N LYS A 55 -2.39 27.60 1.83
CA LYS A 55 -1.08 28.00 1.30
C LYS A 55 -0.50 26.95 0.35
N GLN A 56 -0.68 25.66 0.65
CA GLN A 56 -0.31 24.57 -0.26
C GLN A 56 -1.09 24.66 -1.57
N PHE A 57 -2.42 24.84 -1.52
CA PHE A 57 -3.24 25.04 -2.71
C PHE A 57 -2.75 26.22 -3.57
N GLN A 58 -2.54 27.38 -2.95
CA GLN A 58 -2.03 28.58 -3.62
C GLN A 58 -0.67 28.37 -4.28
N THR A 59 0.20 27.58 -3.65
CA THR A 59 1.51 27.22 -4.21
C THR A 59 1.37 26.31 -5.42
N LEU A 60 0.52 25.29 -5.35
CA LEU A 60 0.28 24.34 -6.44
C LEU A 60 -0.33 25.04 -7.66
N MET A 61 -1.34 25.89 -7.42
CA MET A 61 -2.05 26.62 -8.47
C MET A 61 -1.37 27.93 -8.89
N LYS A 62 -0.23 28.27 -8.27
CA LYS A 62 0.55 29.49 -8.53
C LYS A 62 -0.30 30.77 -8.44
N CYS A 63 -1.19 30.83 -7.45
CA CYS A 63 -2.10 31.97 -7.27
C CYS A 63 -1.38 33.28 -6.93
N ASN A 64 -0.15 33.22 -6.38
CA ASN A 64 0.65 34.37 -5.96
C ASN A 64 -0.03 35.27 -4.90
N GLU A 65 -0.84 34.70 -4.01
CA GLU A 65 -1.54 35.39 -2.91
C GLU A 65 -1.15 34.80 -1.52
N PRO A 66 0.13 34.80 -1.10
CA PRO A 66 0.60 33.97 0.02
C PRO A 66 0.06 34.37 1.41
N GLU A 67 -0.41 35.61 1.58
CA GLU A 67 -0.83 36.17 2.88
C GLU A 67 -2.34 36.44 2.96
N TYR A 68 -3.08 36.24 1.88
CA TYR A 68 -4.52 36.48 1.83
C TYR A 68 -5.19 35.55 0.82
N LEU A 69 -6.51 35.37 0.95
CA LEU A 69 -7.35 34.81 -0.11
C LEU A 69 -7.94 35.97 -0.90
N GLY A 70 -7.50 36.11 -2.15
CA GLY A 70 -8.03 37.09 -3.09
C GLY A 70 -8.83 36.44 -4.21
N PRO A 71 -9.18 37.21 -5.25
CA PRO A 71 -10.01 36.73 -6.35
C PRO A 71 -9.36 35.59 -7.13
N VAL A 72 -8.02 35.58 -7.25
CA VAL A 72 -7.31 34.51 -7.96
C VAL A 72 -7.47 33.21 -7.19
N THR A 73 -7.15 33.19 -5.89
CA THR A 73 -7.32 31.99 -5.08
C THR A 73 -8.78 31.57 -4.98
N ALA A 74 -9.72 32.53 -4.85
CA ALA A 74 -11.15 32.25 -4.79
C ALA A 74 -11.64 31.54 -6.05
N LYS A 75 -11.26 32.05 -7.23
CA LYS A 75 -11.60 31.44 -8.52
C LYS A 75 -11.06 30.02 -8.62
N GLU A 76 -9.77 29.85 -8.38
CA GLU A 76 -9.11 28.55 -8.48
C GLU A 76 -9.75 27.54 -7.51
N LEU A 77 -10.04 27.93 -6.26
CA LEU A 77 -10.70 27.03 -5.29
C LEU A 77 -12.09 26.56 -5.74
N ILE A 78 -12.84 27.41 -6.45
CA ILE A 78 -14.18 27.09 -6.95
C ILE A 78 -14.12 26.19 -8.18
N GLU A 79 -13.19 26.47 -9.08
CA GLU A 79 -13.17 25.86 -10.42
C GLU A 79 -12.31 24.59 -10.49
N THR A 80 -11.27 24.48 -9.67
CA THR A 80 -10.31 23.36 -9.72
C THR A 80 -10.97 22.05 -9.31
N LYS A 81 -10.84 21.03 -10.16
CA LYS A 81 -11.18 19.66 -9.80
C LYS A 81 -9.98 18.93 -9.19
N PRO A 82 -10.19 17.92 -8.33
CA PRO A 82 -9.09 17.16 -7.72
C PRO A 82 -8.08 16.59 -8.73
N GLU A 83 -8.54 16.15 -9.90
CA GLU A 83 -7.72 15.63 -10.99
C GLU A 83 -6.90 16.69 -11.74
N GLU A 84 -7.23 17.98 -11.57
CA GLU A 84 -6.54 19.11 -12.20
C GLU A 84 -5.43 19.69 -11.30
N LEU A 85 -5.36 19.28 -10.03
CA LEU A 85 -4.30 19.72 -9.12
C LEU A 85 -2.93 19.29 -9.66
N PRO A 86 -2.00 20.23 -9.85
CA PRO A 86 -0.65 19.91 -10.31
C PRO A 86 0.04 18.99 -9.30
N THR A 87 0.27 17.74 -9.68
CA THR A 87 1.25 16.88 -8.99
C THR A 87 2.52 16.89 -9.81
N PRO A 88 3.69 17.26 -9.24
CA PRO A 88 4.95 17.08 -9.92
C PRO A 88 5.06 15.66 -10.49
N PRO A 89 5.39 15.49 -11.78
CA PRO A 89 5.46 14.18 -12.38
C PRO A 89 6.54 13.36 -11.66
N LEU A 90 6.22 12.12 -11.33
CA LEU A 90 7.16 11.22 -10.67
C LEU A 90 8.29 10.82 -11.62
N LYS A 91 9.52 10.94 -11.15
CA LYS A 91 10.77 10.60 -11.85
C LYS A 91 11.27 9.28 -11.30
N LEU A 92 10.72 8.17 -11.81
CA LEU A 92 10.92 6.84 -11.23
C LEU A 92 11.98 6.04 -12.00
N GLY A 93 13.05 5.68 -11.32
CA GLY A 93 14.09 4.77 -11.80
C GLY A 93 13.84 3.31 -11.42
N ASN A 94 14.93 2.56 -11.26
CA ASN A 94 14.94 1.14 -10.87
C ASN A 94 15.52 0.92 -9.46
N ASP A 95 15.85 1.99 -8.73
CA ASP A 95 16.23 1.90 -7.32
C ASP A 95 15.02 1.53 -6.45
N LEU A 96 15.27 1.08 -5.22
CA LEU A 96 14.23 0.62 -4.31
C LEU A 96 13.17 1.69 -4.01
N ALA A 97 13.54 2.97 -3.88
CA ALA A 97 12.58 4.04 -3.60
C ALA A 97 11.60 4.19 -4.78
N SER A 98 12.14 4.16 -6.01
CA SER A 98 11.34 4.19 -7.23
C SER A 98 10.44 2.96 -7.37
N LEU A 99 10.92 1.75 -7.06
CA LEU A 99 10.11 0.53 -7.11
C LEU A 99 8.94 0.58 -6.11
N ILE A 100 9.17 1.09 -4.90
CA ILE A 100 8.12 1.27 -3.89
C ILE A 100 7.06 2.23 -4.41
N VAL A 101 7.46 3.35 -4.99
CA VAL A 101 6.51 4.34 -5.52
C VAL A 101 5.74 3.77 -6.72
N LYS A 102 6.38 3.01 -7.63
CA LYS A 102 5.69 2.29 -8.72
C LYS A 102 4.64 1.32 -8.18
N TYR A 103 4.98 0.54 -7.14
CA TYR A 103 4.02 -0.36 -6.48
C TYR A 103 2.85 0.41 -5.86
N MET A 104 3.13 1.51 -5.15
CA MET A 104 2.09 2.35 -4.57
C MET A 104 1.17 2.94 -5.65
N GLN A 105 1.73 3.37 -6.80
CA GLN A 105 0.94 3.86 -7.93
C GLN A 105 0.03 2.77 -8.51
N SER A 106 0.57 1.56 -8.74
CA SER A 106 -0.20 0.47 -9.35
C SER A 106 -1.36 -0.02 -8.46
N LYS A 107 -1.25 0.18 -7.15
CA LYS A 107 -2.33 -0.11 -6.18
C LYS A 107 -3.27 1.07 -5.93
N GLY A 108 -3.04 2.23 -6.53
CA GLY A 108 -3.82 3.44 -6.28
C GLY A 108 -3.67 3.97 -4.85
N TYR A 109 -2.54 3.72 -4.21
CA TYR A 109 -2.26 4.19 -2.85
C TYR A 109 -1.92 5.68 -2.84
N GLN A 110 -2.20 6.33 -1.72
CA GLN A 110 -1.82 7.71 -1.49
C GLN A 110 -0.29 7.83 -1.49
N ILE A 111 0.23 8.70 -2.35
CA ILE A 111 1.66 9.03 -2.43
C ILE A 111 1.81 10.49 -2.05
N PHE A 112 2.57 10.75 -0.99
CA PHE A 112 2.84 12.10 -0.54
C PHE A 112 4.13 12.62 -1.17
N GLN A 113 4.06 13.83 -1.73
CA GLN A 113 5.17 14.52 -2.36
C GLN A 113 5.39 15.88 -1.70
N GLY A 114 6.64 16.28 -1.53
CA GLY A 114 7.02 17.58 -0.98
C GLY A 114 8.08 17.50 0.11
N ILE A 115 8.51 18.68 0.55
CA ILE A 115 9.50 18.82 1.62
C ILE A 115 8.88 18.34 2.93
N ARG A 116 9.49 17.32 3.56
CA ARG A 116 9.04 16.68 4.80
C ARG A 116 7.57 16.25 4.76
N GLN A 117 7.14 15.73 3.62
CA GLN A 117 5.90 14.95 3.51
C GLN A 117 6.29 13.49 3.30
N TYR A 118 6.30 12.73 4.39
CA TYR A 118 6.90 11.40 4.41
C TYR A 118 5.90 10.30 4.08
N ASN A 119 6.41 9.23 3.47
CA ASN A 119 5.71 7.97 3.24
C ASN A 119 6.36 6.90 4.12
N ILE A 120 5.64 6.36 5.10
CA ILE A 120 6.11 5.26 5.94
C ILE A 120 5.77 3.96 5.23
N VAL A 121 6.77 3.12 4.99
CA VAL A 121 6.61 1.87 4.24
C VAL A 121 7.27 0.73 4.99
N TYR A 122 6.59 -0.39 5.12
CA TYR A 122 7.17 -1.65 5.53
C TYR A 122 7.24 -2.59 4.33
N VAL A 123 8.38 -3.24 4.16
CA VAL A 123 8.57 -4.27 3.13
C VAL A 123 8.92 -5.57 3.83
N GLU A 124 8.02 -6.54 3.74
CA GLU A 124 8.18 -7.87 4.33
C GLU A 124 9.15 -8.71 3.48
N GLY A 125 10.05 -9.45 4.14
CA GLY A 125 10.97 -10.39 3.49
C GLY A 125 12.11 -9.73 2.68
N MET A 126 12.55 -8.52 3.07
CA MET A 126 13.57 -7.76 2.32
C MET A 126 14.78 -7.32 3.17
N ASN A 127 15.96 -7.44 2.58
CA ASN A 127 17.23 -6.98 3.15
C ASN A 127 17.48 -5.48 2.91
N ALA A 128 18.47 -4.91 3.60
CA ALA A 128 18.80 -3.49 3.47
C ALA A 128 19.31 -3.10 2.06
N ASP A 129 19.87 -4.06 1.32
CA ASP A 129 20.37 -3.92 -0.06
C ASP A 129 19.28 -4.16 -1.13
N ALA A 130 18.00 -4.18 -0.72
CA ALA A 130 16.83 -4.45 -1.56
C ALA A 130 16.72 -5.88 -2.11
N THR A 131 17.57 -6.83 -1.70
CA THR A 131 17.40 -8.24 -2.03
C THR A 131 16.34 -8.91 -1.14
N LEU A 132 15.69 -9.96 -1.64
CA LEU A 132 14.79 -10.76 -0.81
C LEU A 132 15.59 -11.65 0.15
N ASN A 133 14.99 -11.93 1.30
CA ASN A 133 15.43 -13.00 2.19
C ASN A 133 14.39 -14.13 2.25
N SER A 134 14.62 -15.11 3.13
CA SER A 134 13.77 -16.30 3.22
C SER A 134 12.44 -16.08 3.94
N ASP A 135 12.17 -14.85 4.36
CA ASP A 135 10.95 -14.46 5.09
C ASP A 135 10.67 -15.36 6.31
N GLN A 136 11.69 -15.58 7.13
CA GLN A 136 11.59 -16.54 8.23
C GLN A 136 10.69 -16.01 9.34
N PRO A 137 9.69 -16.78 9.79
CA PRO A 137 8.87 -16.40 10.93
C PRO A 137 9.70 -16.08 12.17
N ASN A 138 9.20 -15.18 13.00
CA ASN A 138 9.83 -14.78 14.26
C ASN A 138 11.21 -14.11 14.09
N SER A 139 11.42 -13.42 12.96
CA SER A 139 12.64 -12.66 12.69
C SER A 139 12.35 -11.17 12.42
N PHE A 140 13.34 -10.33 12.66
CA PHE A 140 13.39 -8.93 12.23
C PHE A 140 14.08 -8.84 10.88
N ASN A 141 13.47 -9.45 9.88
CA ASN A 141 13.97 -9.61 8.51
C ASN A 141 13.18 -8.76 7.51
N ASP A 142 12.39 -7.81 8.00
CA ASP A 142 11.67 -6.83 7.19
C ASP A 142 12.36 -5.48 7.25
N ARG A 143 11.94 -4.57 6.36
CA ARG A 143 12.41 -3.18 6.38
C ARG A 143 11.31 -2.24 6.82
N ARG A 144 11.61 -1.38 7.79
CA ARG A 144 10.88 -0.13 8.04
C ARG A 144 11.58 1.00 7.32
N LEU A 145 10.89 1.60 6.36
CA LEU A 145 11.39 2.64 5.47
C LEU A 145 10.61 3.95 5.69
N VAL A 146 11.31 5.06 5.51
CA VAL A 146 10.70 6.38 5.36
C VAL A 146 11.19 6.98 4.06
N LEU A 147 10.25 7.28 3.16
CA LEU A 147 10.53 7.87 1.86
C LEU A 147 10.09 9.34 1.84
N GLN A 148 10.86 10.15 1.13
CA GLN A 148 10.50 11.51 0.77
C GLN A 148 10.58 11.67 -0.74
N ILE A 149 9.65 12.41 -1.34
CA ILE A 149 9.62 12.66 -2.78
C ILE A 149 9.71 14.17 -2.99
N ILE A 150 10.80 14.64 -3.57
CA ILE A 150 11.02 16.07 -3.86
C ILE A 150 11.14 16.21 -5.38
N ASP A 151 10.37 17.11 -5.97
CA ASP A 151 10.35 17.37 -7.41
C ASP A 151 10.19 16.11 -8.27
N GLY A 152 9.33 15.20 -7.78
CA GLY A 152 9.04 13.91 -8.41
C GLY A 152 10.06 12.81 -8.13
N THR A 153 11.21 13.11 -7.55
CA THR A 153 12.28 12.11 -7.30
C THR A 153 12.12 11.49 -5.89
N PRO A 154 11.88 10.19 -5.78
CA PRO A 154 11.80 9.51 -4.49
C PRO A 154 13.19 9.23 -3.91
N ALA A 155 13.31 9.34 -2.59
CA ALA A 155 14.50 8.96 -1.84
C ALA A 155 14.13 8.26 -0.53
N ILE A 156 14.81 7.17 -0.20
CA ILE A 156 14.74 6.55 1.13
C ILE A 156 15.65 7.36 2.07
N ILE A 157 15.05 7.98 3.08
CA ILE A 157 15.75 8.82 4.06
C ILE A 157 15.81 8.19 5.46
N GLY A 158 15.19 7.01 5.62
CA GLY A 158 15.25 6.19 6.82
C GLY A 158 15.05 4.73 6.46
N ASN A 159 15.88 3.84 7.02
CA ASN A 159 15.87 2.41 6.70
C ASN A 159 16.33 1.58 7.90
N TRP A 160 15.43 0.86 8.56
CA TRP A 160 15.70 0.07 9.76
C TRP A 160 15.22 -1.36 9.63
N GLU A 161 15.89 -2.27 10.34
CA GLU A 161 15.40 -3.64 10.56
C GLU A 161 14.09 -3.62 11.33
N ALA A 162 13.12 -4.40 10.87
CA ALA A 162 11.81 -4.47 11.45
C ALA A 162 11.18 -5.86 11.26
N THR A 163 9.98 -6.01 11.80
CA THR A 163 9.05 -7.10 11.47
C THR A 163 7.64 -6.53 11.33
N THR A 164 6.85 -7.09 10.41
CA THR A 164 5.40 -6.85 10.32
C THR A 164 4.57 -8.01 10.87
N GLU A 165 5.26 -9.03 11.37
CA GLU A 165 4.70 -10.30 11.81
C GLU A 165 4.65 -10.42 13.34
N PRO A 166 3.77 -11.29 13.88
CA PRO A 166 3.82 -11.68 15.27
C PRO A 166 5.07 -12.53 15.56
N GLY A 167 5.64 -12.36 16.75
CA GLY A 167 6.65 -13.28 17.26
C GLY A 167 6.04 -14.58 17.78
N PHE A 168 6.85 -15.62 17.96
CA PHE A 168 6.38 -16.95 18.36
C PHE A 168 5.53 -16.94 19.63
N HIS A 169 5.82 -16.07 20.61
CA HIS A 169 5.00 -15.97 21.80
C HIS A 169 3.53 -15.74 21.44
N TYR A 170 3.25 -14.76 20.58
CA TYR A 170 1.89 -14.39 20.21
C TYR A 170 1.30 -15.22 19.08
N THR A 171 2.11 -15.86 18.24
CA THR A 171 1.56 -16.85 17.30
C THR A 171 0.99 -18.05 18.05
N TYR A 172 1.71 -18.57 19.05
CA TYR A 172 1.25 -19.72 19.82
C TYR A 172 0.27 -19.35 20.95
N ARG A 173 0.37 -18.12 21.48
CA ARG A 173 -0.49 -17.56 22.55
C ARG A 173 -1.03 -16.19 22.13
N PRO A 174 -1.96 -16.14 21.16
CA PRO A 174 -2.46 -14.89 20.62
C PRO A 174 -3.28 -14.12 21.66
N MET A 175 -3.34 -12.80 21.48
CA MET A 175 -4.13 -11.90 22.33
C MET A 175 -5.61 -12.29 22.40
N ASN A 176 -6.14 -12.90 21.33
CA ASN A 176 -7.44 -13.55 21.33
C ASN A 176 -7.33 -15.00 20.82
N PRO A 177 -7.29 -15.99 21.73
CA PRO A 177 -7.19 -17.41 21.38
C PRO A 177 -8.30 -17.95 20.48
N SER A 178 -9.49 -17.33 20.49
CA SER A 178 -10.63 -17.80 19.69
C SER A 178 -10.51 -17.48 18.20
N VAL A 179 -9.61 -16.58 17.82
CA VAL A 179 -9.43 -16.15 16.43
C VAL A 179 -7.99 -16.30 15.93
N GLY A 180 -6.99 -16.48 16.79
CA GLY A 180 -5.60 -16.63 16.34
C GLY A 180 -4.81 -15.32 16.32
N ALA A 181 -3.56 -15.40 15.88
CA ALA A 181 -2.65 -14.25 15.89
C ALA A 181 -3.01 -13.25 14.79
N ALA A 182 -2.78 -11.96 15.05
CA ALA A 182 -3.02 -10.92 14.06
C ALA A 182 -1.80 -10.80 13.13
N ARG A 183 -2.03 -10.87 11.82
CA ARG A 183 -1.06 -10.53 10.78
C ARG A 183 -1.65 -9.44 9.92
N ILE A 184 -1.11 -8.22 9.97
CA ILE A 184 -1.68 -7.12 9.19
C ILE A 184 -1.72 -7.48 7.70
N LYS A 185 -2.87 -7.27 7.06
CA LYS A 185 -3.03 -7.53 5.63
C LYS A 185 -2.19 -6.52 4.86
N PHE A 186 -1.50 -6.97 3.81
CA PHE A 186 -0.80 -6.07 2.89
C PHE A 186 -1.75 -5.00 2.34
N GLY A 187 -1.31 -3.75 2.33
CA GLY A 187 -2.21 -2.62 2.15
C GLY A 187 -1.61 -1.31 2.61
N GLN A 188 -2.33 -0.22 2.34
CA GLN A 188 -2.06 1.08 2.92
C GLN A 188 -3.16 1.46 3.91
N TYR A 189 -2.76 1.92 5.10
CA TYR A 189 -3.69 2.29 6.17
C TYR A 189 -3.37 3.66 6.72
N LYS A 190 -4.41 4.49 6.90
CA LYS A 190 -4.37 5.72 7.68
C LYS A 190 -4.82 5.42 9.10
N ALA A 191 -3.90 4.99 9.97
CA ALA A 191 -4.30 4.39 11.25
C ALA A 191 -3.53 4.86 12.48
N TRP A 192 -2.41 5.58 12.35
CA TRP A 192 -1.52 5.81 13.50
C TRP A 192 -1.30 7.28 13.84
N ARG A 193 -1.34 7.62 15.14
CA ARG A 193 -0.92 8.93 15.66
C ARG A 193 0.32 8.79 16.52
N VAL A 194 1.07 9.88 16.71
CA VAL A 194 2.13 9.90 17.73
C VAL A 194 1.50 9.71 19.11
N GLY A 195 2.06 8.81 19.91
CA GLY A 195 1.60 8.51 21.26
C GLY A 195 2.63 7.73 22.05
N ALA A 196 2.20 7.02 23.10
CA ALA A 196 3.07 6.22 23.95
C ALA A 196 2.68 4.74 23.95
N HIS A 197 3.66 3.84 23.99
CA HIS A 197 3.47 2.40 23.99
C HIS A 197 4.18 1.72 25.18
N GLY A 198 3.57 0.62 25.66
CA GLY A 198 4.21 -0.35 26.55
C GLY A 198 4.33 0.06 28.02
N LYS A 199 4.73 -0.92 28.86
CA LYS A 199 5.09 -0.71 30.28
C LYS A 199 6.43 0.02 30.42
N ASP A 200 7.41 -0.36 29.61
CA ASP A 200 8.62 0.44 29.33
C ASP A 200 8.19 1.62 28.45
N ARG A 201 7.56 2.63 29.06
CA ARG A 201 6.81 3.66 28.34
C ARG A 201 7.73 4.43 27.39
N HIS A 202 7.40 4.40 26.10
CA HIS A 202 8.16 5.11 25.07
C HIS A 202 7.26 5.68 23.98
N GLU A 203 7.80 6.67 23.26
CA GLU A 203 7.11 7.26 22.11
C GLU A 203 6.98 6.23 20.98
N ALA A 204 5.81 6.18 20.34
CA ALA A 204 5.47 5.23 19.29
C ALA A 204 4.40 5.84 18.36
N LEU A 205 4.15 5.17 17.23
CA LEU A 205 2.95 5.40 16.43
C LEU A 205 1.83 4.47 16.91
N VAL A 206 0.79 4.99 17.55
CA VAL A 206 -0.29 4.22 18.17
C VAL A 206 -1.53 4.13 17.29
N GLN A 207 -2.18 2.96 17.23
CA GLN A 207 -3.35 2.74 16.37
C GLN A 207 -4.61 3.41 16.93
N THR A 208 -4.74 4.72 16.73
CA THR A 208 -5.91 5.51 17.17
C THR A 208 -6.61 6.22 16.01
N GLY A 209 -5.99 6.25 14.83
CA GLY A 209 -6.45 7.02 13.68
C GLY A 209 -7.50 6.34 12.80
N GLY A 210 -7.51 5.00 12.78
CA GLY A 210 -8.36 4.24 11.89
C GLY A 210 -8.23 2.73 12.09
N PRO A 211 -9.21 1.93 11.62
CA PRO A 211 -9.13 0.49 11.66
C PRO A 211 -8.05 -0.02 10.67
N VAL A 212 -7.54 -1.22 10.95
CA VAL A 212 -6.71 -1.97 10.00
C VAL A 212 -7.38 -3.31 9.72
N ILE A 213 -6.98 -3.95 8.62
CA ILE A 213 -7.41 -5.30 8.27
C ILE A 213 -6.28 -6.26 8.64
N VAL A 214 -6.62 -7.35 9.32
CA VAL A 214 -5.69 -8.41 9.70
C VAL A 214 -6.17 -9.77 9.19
N HIS A 215 -5.23 -10.61 8.83
CA HIS A 215 -5.41 -12.05 8.76
C HIS A 215 -5.29 -12.62 10.18
N ARG A 216 -6.13 -13.61 10.46
CA ARG A 216 -6.25 -14.27 11.76
C ARG A 216 -5.66 -15.68 11.66
N ASP A 217 -4.38 -15.78 12.01
CA ASP A 217 -3.56 -17.00 11.97
C ASP A 217 -3.98 -17.93 13.11
N PHE A 218 -5.09 -18.63 12.89
CA PHE A 218 -5.67 -19.58 13.85
C PHE A 218 -5.00 -20.95 13.79
N ASN A 219 -4.57 -21.36 12.59
CA ASN A 219 -3.90 -22.63 12.33
C ASN A 219 -2.41 -22.62 12.72
N LYS A 220 -1.83 -21.44 13.01
CA LYS A 220 -0.44 -21.23 13.44
C LYS A 220 0.56 -21.66 12.38
N ASP A 221 0.21 -21.49 11.11
CA ASP A 221 1.06 -21.84 9.97
C ASP A 221 1.94 -20.69 9.47
N PHE A 222 1.84 -19.54 10.15
CA PHE A 222 2.59 -18.31 9.90
C PHE A 222 2.25 -17.59 8.60
N LYS A 223 1.19 -17.98 7.90
CA LYS A 223 0.85 -17.41 6.59
C LYS A 223 -0.41 -16.57 6.71
N ARG A 224 -0.61 -15.70 5.72
CA ARG A 224 -1.87 -14.95 5.55
C ARG A 224 -2.87 -15.72 4.68
N THR A 225 -2.42 -16.69 3.92
CA THR A 225 -3.22 -17.38 2.90
C THR A 225 -4.33 -18.21 3.54
N ASN A 226 -5.57 -18.05 3.08
CA ASN A 226 -6.78 -18.72 3.58
C ASN A 226 -7.21 -18.36 5.01
N ASP A 227 -6.49 -17.47 5.69
CA ASP A 227 -6.91 -16.97 6.99
C ASP A 227 -8.17 -16.11 6.90
N LYS A 228 -8.96 -16.13 7.97
CA LYS A 228 -10.10 -15.24 8.13
C LYS A 228 -9.62 -13.79 8.24
N LEU A 229 -10.30 -12.89 7.53
CA LEU A 229 -10.09 -11.46 7.67
C LEU A 229 -10.88 -10.89 8.84
N ASP A 230 -10.26 -9.95 9.55
CA ASP A 230 -10.87 -9.18 10.62
C ASP A 230 -10.46 -7.71 10.49
N THR A 231 -11.38 -6.78 10.79
CA THR A 231 -11.18 -5.33 10.60
C THR A 231 -11.53 -4.60 11.87
N GLY A 232 -10.62 -3.78 12.39
CA GLY A 232 -10.88 -3.03 13.60
C GLY A 232 -9.66 -2.38 14.24
N TYR A 233 -9.84 -1.99 15.50
CA TYR A 233 -8.80 -1.44 16.36
C TYR A 233 -8.25 -2.57 17.24
N PHE A 234 -7.02 -2.98 16.97
CA PHE A 234 -6.38 -4.13 17.62
C PHE A 234 -5.21 -3.72 18.51
N GLY A 235 -4.88 -2.42 18.57
CA GLY A 235 -3.69 -1.93 19.27
C GLY A 235 -2.40 -2.27 18.53
N ILE A 236 -2.47 -2.44 17.21
CA ILE A 236 -1.30 -2.70 16.33
C ILE A 236 -0.49 -1.41 16.23
N ASN A 237 0.44 -1.22 17.16
CA ASN A 237 1.27 -0.02 17.22
C ASN A 237 2.54 -0.19 16.38
N GLN A 238 3.20 0.92 16.06
CA GLN A 238 4.56 0.90 15.54
C GLN A 238 5.56 1.36 16.62
N HIS A 239 6.35 0.42 17.12
CA HIS A 239 7.19 0.62 18.31
C HIS A 239 8.54 -0.09 18.16
N TRP A 240 9.37 -0.10 19.22
CA TRP A 240 10.66 -0.81 19.20
C TRP A 240 10.54 -2.29 19.58
N GLY A 241 11.50 -3.09 19.12
CA GLY A 241 11.61 -4.53 19.37
C GLY A 241 12.42 -4.89 20.61
N TYR A 242 12.63 -3.94 21.51
CA TYR A 242 13.33 -4.12 22.79
C TYR A 242 14.78 -4.59 22.67
N ASP A 243 15.43 -4.32 21.53
CA ASP A 243 16.80 -4.75 21.20
C ASP A 243 16.97 -6.27 21.21
N LEU A 244 15.88 -7.02 20.95
CA LEU A 244 15.96 -8.46 20.79
C LEU A 244 16.85 -8.87 19.60
N PRO A 245 17.40 -10.10 19.62
CA PRO A 245 18.17 -10.64 18.51
C PRO A 245 17.39 -10.59 17.20
N GLN A 246 18.09 -10.39 16.09
CA GLN A 246 17.46 -10.28 14.77
C GLN A 246 16.64 -11.52 14.41
N ASN A 247 17.05 -12.71 14.84
CA ASN A 247 16.35 -13.98 14.57
C ASN A 247 15.33 -14.36 15.66
N ASN A 248 14.94 -13.43 16.55
CA ASN A 248 13.98 -13.74 17.61
C ASN A 248 13.12 -12.54 18.02
N VAL A 249 11.94 -12.41 17.39
CA VAL A 249 10.93 -11.41 17.75
C VAL A 249 10.28 -11.72 19.11
N TYR A 250 10.11 -13.00 19.44
CA TYR A 250 9.53 -13.49 20.70
C TYR A 250 8.22 -12.78 21.12
N TYR A 251 8.26 -11.92 22.16
CA TYR A 251 7.12 -11.13 22.66
C TYR A 251 7.07 -9.70 22.11
N ALA A 252 7.97 -9.31 21.22
CA ALA A 252 8.01 -7.93 20.75
C ALA A 252 6.80 -7.56 19.89
N SER A 253 6.19 -8.51 19.19
CA SER A 253 5.07 -8.24 18.28
C SER A 253 3.92 -9.22 18.46
N ALA A 254 2.73 -8.69 18.75
CA ALA A 254 1.46 -9.43 18.69
C ALA A 254 0.73 -9.25 17.34
N GLY A 255 1.47 -8.87 16.30
CA GLY A 255 0.95 -8.34 15.03
C GLY A 255 1.20 -6.84 14.85
N CYS A 256 2.04 -6.25 15.71
CA CYS A 256 2.52 -4.86 15.62
C CYS A 256 3.51 -4.68 14.47
N LEU A 257 3.79 -3.43 14.10
CA LEU A 257 4.87 -3.07 13.17
C LEU A 257 6.12 -2.68 13.97
N VAL A 258 7.09 -3.56 14.12
CA VAL A 258 8.10 -3.41 15.17
C VAL A 258 9.47 -3.21 14.56
N GLY A 259 10.11 -2.06 14.82
CA GLY A 259 11.51 -1.83 14.46
C GLY A 259 12.44 -2.39 15.53
N ARG A 260 13.47 -3.15 15.16
CA ARG A 260 14.20 -4.02 16.10
C ARG A 260 14.81 -3.27 17.30
N THR A 261 15.59 -2.22 17.04
CA THR A 261 16.38 -1.56 18.08
C THR A 261 15.67 -0.32 18.66
N ARG A 262 15.92 -0.04 19.94
CA ARG A 262 15.46 1.18 20.61
C ARG A 262 16.02 2.42 19.92
N GLU A 263 17.31 2.40 19.60
CA GLU A 263 17.97 3.52 18.93
C GLU A 263 17.40 3.77 17.53
N GLY A 264 17.23 2.73 16.71
CA GLY A 264 16.60 2.87 15.40
C GLY A 264 15.17 3.38 15.49
N HIS A 265 14.43 3.04 16.55
CA HIS A 265 13.10 3.59 16.79
C HIS A 265 13.12 5.06 17.20
N ARG A 266 14.06 5.50 18.05
CA ARG A 266 14.21 6.93 18.37
C ARG A 266 14.54 7.75 17.14
N GLN A 267 15.41 7.23 16.28
CA GLN A 267 15.73 7.85 14.99
C GLN A 267 14.50 7.96 14.09
N PHE A 268 13.72 6.87 13.98
CA PHE A 268 12.46 6.86 13.24
C PHE A 268 11.47 7.90 13.77
N MET A 269 11.20 7.93 15.08
CA MET A 269 10.29 8.90 15.69
C MET A 269 10.78 10.34 15.50
N LYS A 270 12.08 10.59 15.69
CA LYS A 270 12.70 11.90 15.45
C LYS A 270 12.54 12.35 14.00
N LEU A 271 12.62 11.43 13.04
CA LEU A 271 12.44 11.72 11.62
C LEU A 271 10.98 12.06 11.31
N ILE A 272 10.03 11.16 11.59
CA ILE A 272 8.63 11.36 11.19
C ILE A 272 7.97 12.56 11.88
N LYS A 273 8.45 12.98 13.06
CA LYS A 273 7.96 14.19 13.74
C LYS A 273 8.39 15.50 13.08
N GLN A 274 9.28 15.44 12.09
CA GLN A 274 9.61 16.57 11.23
C GLN A 274 8.60 16.72 10.09
N ASP A 275 7.67 15.77 9.92
CA ASP A 275 6.66 15.85 8.87
C ASP A 275 5.86 17.13 9.00
N GLN A 276 5.77 17.92 7.92
CA GLN A 276 5.08 19.22 7.94
C GLN A 276 3.60 19.08 8.33
N ARG A 277 2.96 17.97 7.94
CA ARG A 277 1.54 17.72 8.27
C ARG A 277 1.37 17.46 9.76
N TYR A 278 2.31 16.73 10.36
CA TYR A 278 2.35 16.54 11.81
C TYR A 278 2.77 17.80 12.57
N GLN A 279 3.64 18.63 12.00
CA GLN A 279 3.99 19.92 12.62
C GLN A 279 2.81 20.89 12.61
N ALA A 280 2.00 20.89 11.54
CA ALA A 280 0.78 21.67 11.45
C ALA A 280 -0.34 21.11 12.35
N ASN A 281 -0.44 19.78 12.46
CA ASN A 281 -1.44 19.09 13.27
C ASN A 281 -0.79 18.00 14.14
N ARG A 282 -0.70 18.21 15.45
CA ARG A 282 -0.16 17.18 16.37
C ARG A 282 -1.03 15.93 16.49
N ASP A 283 -2.28 15.99 16.05
CA ASP A 283 -3.20 14.85 15.95
C ASP A 283 -3.20 14.19 14.54
N TYR A 284 -2.22 14.53 13.69
CA TYR A 284 -2.08 13.97 12.36
C TYR A 284 -2.04 12.43 12.39
N VAL A 285 -2.86 11.83 11.52
CA VAL A 285 -2.89 10.37 11.34
C VAL A 285 -1.96 9.98 10.20
N PHE A 286 -0.86 9.35 10.55
CA PHE A 286 0.10 8.81 9.63
C PHE A 286 -0.47 7.64 8.84
N TYR A 287 -0.11 7.64 7.56
CA TYR A 287 -0.26 6.49 6.69
C TYR A 287 0.94 5.56 6.85
N ALA A 288 0.70 4.26 6.79
CA ALA A 288 1.76 3.28 6.54
C ALA A 288 1.32 2.29 5.46
N THR A 289 2.24 1.99 4.56
CA THR A 289 2.06 0.99 3.50
C THR A 289 2.82 -0.27 3.89
N ILE A 290 2.18 -1.44 3.86
CA ILE A 290 2.79 -2.74 4.12
C ILE A 290 2.78 -3.51 2.81
N ILE A 291 3.97 -3.81 2.30
CA ILE A 291 4.21 -4.39 0.98
C ILE A 291 4.88 -5.76 1.15
N PRO A 292 4.41 -6.81 0.46
CA PRO A 292 5.15 -8.05 0.34
C PRO A 292 6.35 -7.85 -0.59
N GLY A 293 7.56 -8.11 -0.11
CA GLY A 293 8.79 -7.82 -0.85
C GLY A 293 8.87 -8.54 -2.20
N ASP A 294 8.32 -9.75 -2.29
CA ASP A 294 8.28 -10.53 -3.53
C ASP A 294 7.39 -9.88 -4.60
N GLU A 295 6.29 -9.21 -4.24
CA GLU A 295 5.52 -8.41 -5.20
C GLU A 295 6.24 -7.11 -5.59
N LEU A 296 7.02 -6.53 -4.69
CA LEU A 296 7.74 -5.28 -4.95
C LEU A 296 8.82 -5.44 -6.01
N ILE A 297 9.57 -6.54 -5.97
CA ILE A 297 10.69 -6.79 -6.88
C ILE A 297 10.34 -7.68 -8.08
N LYS A 298 9.05 -8.01 -8.27
CA LYS A 298 8.57 -8.55 -9.55
C LYS A 298 8.87 -7.50 -10.62
N ARG A 299 10.01 -7.64 -11.29
CA ARG A 299 10.40 -6.76 -12.39
C ARG A 299 9.33 -6.82 -13.47
N GLU A 300 8.87 -5.65 -13.90
CA GLU A 300 8.17 -5.47 -15.18
C GLU A 300 9.12 -5.65 -16.39
N ASP A 301 10.12 -6.55 -16.30
CA ASP A 301 10.74 -7.17 -17.50
C ASP A 301 9.80 -8.21 -18.13
N ALA A 302 8.57 -8.28 -17.63
CA ALA A 302 7.42 -8.74 -18.34
C ALA A 302 6.34 -7.67 -18.22
N ALA A 303 5.99 -7.00 -19.33
CA ALA A 303 4.56 -6.98 -19.65
C ALA A 303 4.09 -8.39 -19.35
N ALA A 304 3.25 -8.57 -18.33
CA ALA A 304 2.86 -9.90 -17.87
C ALA A 304 2.67 -10.75 -19.14
N PRO A 305 3.34 -11.90 -19.33
CA PRO A 305 2.69 -12.90 -20.13
C PRO A 305 1.40 -13.09 -19.36
N GLN A 306 0.33 -12.49 -19.87
CA GLN A 306 -1.04 -12.81 -19.57
C GLN A 306 -1.05 -14.33 -19.45
N ALA A 307 -0.99 -14.86 -18.21
CA ALA A 307 -0.32 -16.13 -17.92
C ALA A 307 -0.37 -17.03 -19.14
N THR A 308 0.72 -17.07 -19.93
CA THR A 308 0.73 -17.94 -21.10
C THR A 308 0.86 -19.33 -20.50
N LEU A 309 -0.28 -19.88 -20.10
CA LEU A 309 -0.49 -21.30 -20.01
C LEU A 309 0.21 -21.86 -21.24
N THR A 310 1.29 -22.59 -20.99
CA THR A 310 2.27 -22.96 -22.01
C THR A 310 1.51 -23.47 -23.24
N LEU A 311 1.73 -22.82 -24.39
CA LEU A 311 1.09 -23.21 -25.63
C LEU A 311 1.56 -24.62 -25.99
N LEU A 312 0.73 -25.63 -25.76
CA LEU A 312 1.07 -27.00 -26.12
C LEU A 312 0.56 -27.27 -27.53
N LYS A 313 1.43 -27.84 -28.36
CA LYS A 313 1.11 -28.27 -29.73
C LYS A 313 1.87 -29.54 -30.05
N GLU A 314 1.61 -30.10 -31.22
CA GLU A 314 2.36 -31.25 -31.71
C GLU A 314 3.87 -31.04 -31.61
N GLY A 315 4.57 -32.02 -31.04
CA GLY A 315 6.00 -31.96 -30.72
C GLY A 315 6.34 -31.43 -29.32
N SER A 316 5.37 -30.86 -28.58
CA SER A 316 5.58 -30.55 -27.16
C SER A 316 5.76 -31.82 -26.32
N SER A 317 6.56 -31.74 -25.25
CA SER A 317 6.71 -32.83 -24.28
C SER A 317 6.89 -32.30 -22.86
N GLY A 318 6.70 -33.16 -21.87
CA GLY A 318 6.93 -32.88 -20.45
C GLY A 318 5.69 -32.95 -19.57
N PRO A 319 5.81 -32.58 -18.28
CA PRO A 319 4.77 -32.79 -17.27
C PRO A 319 3.43 -32.11 -17.59
N LEU A 320 3.46 -30.98 -18.29
CA LEU A 320 2.24 -30.26 -18.71
C LEU A 320 1.47 -31.02 -19.79
N VAL A 321 2.16 -31.67 -20.73
CA VAL A 321 1.50 -32.53 -21.73
C VAL A 321 0.85 -33.73 -21.04
N LYS A 322 1.48 -34.29 -20.01
CA LYS A 322 0.91 -35.40 -19.23
C LYS A 322 -0.38 -34.99 -18.51
N ARG A 323 -0.40 -33.78 -17.94
CA ARG A 323 -1.60 -33.19 -17.33
C ARG A 323 -2.71 -32.92 -18.35
N LEU A 324 -2.35 -32.40 -19.53
CA LEU A 324 -3.29 -32.22 -20.64
C LEU A 324 -3.91 -33.55 -21.08
N GLN A 325 -3.09 -34.57 -21.33
CA GLN A 325 -3.55 -35.90 -21.74
C GLN A 325 -4.50 -36.50 -20.69
N GLN A 326 -4.17 -36.38 -19.40
CA GLN A 326 -5.08 -36.81 -18.34
C GLN A 326 -6.42 -36.06 -18.37
N ALA A 327 -6.40 -34.72 -18.46
CA ALA A 327 -7.62 -33.93 -18.49
C ALA A 327 -8.49 -34.19 -19.73
N LEU A 328 -7.88 -34.41 -20.90
CA LEU A 328 -8.61 -34.79 -22.12
C LEU A 328 -9.31 -36.14 -21.93
N LYS A 329 -8.61 -37.13 -21.37
CA LYS A 329 -9.18 -38.45 -21.07
C LYS A 329 -10.34 -38.34 -20.08
N ASP A 330 -10.18 -37.54 -19.02
CA ASP A 330 -11.21 -37.32 -18.01
C ASP A 330 -12.46 -36.61 -18.58
N LYS A 331 -12.27 -35.80 -19.63
CA LYS A 331 -13.35 -35.15 -20.39
C LYS A 331 -13.89 -36.01 -21.54
N GLY A 332 -13.49 -37.28 -21.64
CA GLY A 332 -14.01 -38.23 -22.64
C GLY A 332 -13.33 -38.16 -24.01
N HIS A 333 -12.24 -37.41 -24.16
CA HIS A 333 -11.46 -37.32 -25.40
C HIS A 333 -10.17 -38.12 -25.25
N ASN A 334 -10.08 -39.28 -25.92
CA ASN A 334 -8.93 -40.18 -25.77
C ASN A 334 -7.67 -39.62 -26.47
N PRO A 335 -6.61 -39.21 -25.74
CA PRO A 335 -5.38 -38.68 -26.33
C PRO A 335 -4.36 -39.77 -26.71
N GLY A 336 -4.68 -41.05 -26.48
CA GLY A 336 -3.73 -42.16 -26.48
C GLY A 336 -3.05 -42.34 -25.12
N SER A 337 -1.76 -42.72 -25.14
CA SER A 337 -0.96 -42.89 -23.93
C SER A 337 -0.77 -41.57 -23.18
N ILE A 338 -0.78 -41.63 -21.84
CA ILE A 338 -0.50 -40.49 -20.96
C ILE A 338 1.00 -40.49 -20.63
N ASP A 339 1.81 -40.27 -21.65
CA ASP A 339 3.27 -40.37 -21.63
C ASP A 339 3.97 -39.03 -21.50
N GLY A 340 3.23 -37.92 -21.60
CA GLY A 340 3.78 -36.57 -21.62
C GLY A 340 4.39 -36.17 -22.96
N VAL A 341 4.06 -36.84 -24.06
CA VAL A 341 4.49 -36.49 -25.43
C VAL A 341 3.29 -36.11 -26.29
N TYR A 342 3.29 -34.90 -26.84
CA TYR A 342 2.18 -34.38 -27.64
C TYR A 342 2.33 -34.86 -29.09
N GLY A 343 1.90 -36.10 -29.32
CA GLY A 343 1.85 -36.72 -30.65
C GLY A 343 0.51 -36.53 -31.38
N LEU A 344 0.36 -37.20 -32.51
CA LEU A 344 -0.84 -37.15 -33.37
C LEU A 344 -2.13 -37.52 -32.61
N GLY A 345 -2.07 -38.50 -31.71
CA GLY A 345 -3.21 -38.90 -30.87
C GLY A 345 -3.68 -37.78 -29.93
N THR A 346 -2.74 -37.11 -29.27
CA THR A 346 -3.04 -35.98 -28.38
C THR A 346 -3.59 -34.78 -29.18
N LYS A 347 -3.03 -34.50 -30.36
CA LYS A 347 -3.54 -33.46 -31.26
C LYS A 347 -4.98 -33.73 -31.70
N ALA A 348 -5.30 -34.96 -32.08
CA ALA A 348 -6.65 -35.34 -32.49
C ALA A 348 -7.65 -35.16 -31.34
N ALA A 349 -7.28 -35.56 -30.12
CA ALA A 349 -8.10 -35.37 -28.93
C ALA A 349 -8.33 -33.90 -28.58
N VAL A 350 -7.30 -33.05 -28.70
CA VAL A 350 -7.44 -31.61 -28.49
C VAL A 350 -8.38 -30.98 -29.50
N ARG A 351 -8.26 -31.31 -30.80
CA ARG A 351 -9.18 -30.80 -31.83
C ARG A 351 -10.62 -31.22 -31.58
N ALA A 352 -10.83 -32.46 -31.16
CA ALA A 352 -12.15 -32.97 -30.81
C ALA A 352 -12.73 -32.24 -29.59
N PHE A 353 -11.93 -32.02 -28.55
CA PHE A 353 -12.32 -31.25 -27.36
C PHE A 353 -12.64 -29.80 -27.68
N GLN A 354 -11.79 -29.12 -28.46
CA GLN A 354 -12.02 -27.74 -28.90
C GLN A 354 -13.34 -27.63 -29.67
N LYS A 355 -13.57 -28.52 -30.65
CA LYS A 355 -14.82 -28.55 -31.41
C LYS A 355 -16.05 -28.76 -30.51
N ALA A 356 -15.97 -29.68 -29.54
CA ALA A 356 -17.06 -29.97 -28.61
C ALA A 356 -17.38 -28.79 -27.66
N ASN A 357 -16.41 -27.90 -27.41
CA ASN A 357 -16.56 -26.75 -26.52
C ASN A 357 -16.68 -25.41 -27.27
N GLY A 358 -16.98 -25.42 -28.57
CA GLY A 358 -17.17 -24.22 -29.37
C GLY A 358 -15.89 -23.38 -29.58
N LEU A 359 -14.71 -24.00 -29.47
CA LEU A 359 -13.41 -23.39 -29.75
C LEU A 359 -12.95 -23.74 -31.17
N GLU A 360 -12.04 -22.92 -31.73
CA GLU A 360 -11.39 -23.24 -32.99
C GLU A 360 -10.57 -24.55 -32.86
N PRO A 361 -10.84 -25.58 -33.69
CA PRO A 361 -10.19 -26.89 -33.56
C PRO A 361 -8.84 -26.93 -34.29
N ASP A 362 -7.93 -26.05 -33.88
CA ASP A 362 -6.57 -25.90 -34.42
C ASP A 362 -5.59 -26.95 -33.87
N GLY A 363 -5.95 -27.64 -32.78
CA GLY A 363 -5.12 -28.64 -32.13
C GLY A 363 -3.99 -28.03 -31.29
N VAL A 364 -4.12 -26.75 -30.93
CA VAL A 364 -3.17 -25.99 -30.13
C VAL A 364 -3.82 -25.61 -28.79
N VAL A 365 -3.17 -25.95 -27.69
CA VAL A 365 -3.69 -25.70 -26.34
C VAL A 365 -3.19 -24.37 -25.83
N GLY A 366 -3.90 -23.31 -26.21
CA GLY A 366 -3.75 -21.98 -25.65
C GLY A 366 -4.67 -21.73 -24.45
N GLN A 367 -4.68 -20.49 -23.95
CA GLN A 367 -5.40 -20.07 -22.76
C GLN A 367 -6.88 -20.48 -22.74
N ARG A 368 -7.58 -20.34 -23.88
CA ARG A 368 -9.01 -20.70 -24.00
C ARG A 368 -9.24 -22.20 -23.81
N THR A 369 -8.37 -23.03 -24.38
CA THR A 369 -8.44 -24.49 -24.28
C THR A 369 -8.16 -24.96 -22.85
N TRP A 370 -7.12 -24.40 -22.20
CA TRP A 370 -6.79 -24.71 -20.80
C TRP A 370 -7.91 -24.34 -19.82
N LYS A 371 -8.49 -23.15 -19.98
CA LYS A 371 -9.64 -22.71 -19.19
C LYS A 371 -10.84 -23.64 -19.37
N ALA A 372 -11.13 -24.06 -20.61
CA ALA A 372 -12.21 -25.01 -20.89
C ALA A 372 -11.95 -26.39 -20.26
N LEU A 373 -10.67 -26.80 -20.14
CA LEU A 373 -10.27 -28.04 -19.44
C LEU A 373 -10.36 -27.92 -17.91
N GLY A 374 -10.55 -26.72 -17.36
CA GLY A 374 -10.57 -26.47 -15.91
C GLY A 374 -9.18 -26.48 -15.27
N LEU A 375 -8.14 -26.27 -16.06
CA LEU A 375 -6.75 -26.20 -15.61
C LEU A 375 -6.27 -24.75 -15.75
N ASN A 376 -6.25 -24.02 -14.63
CA ASN A 376 -5.83 -22.62 -14.55
C ASN A 376 -4.46 -22.48 -13.89
#